data_AF-A0A369P0P8-F1
#
_entry.id   AF-A0A369P0P8-F1
#
_cell.length_a   1.000
_cell.length_b   1.000
_cell.length_c   1.000
_cell.angle_alpha   90.00
_cell.angle_beta   90.00
_cell.angle_gamma   90.00
#
_symmetry.space_group_name_H-M   'P 1'
#
loop_
_entity.id
_entity.type
_entity.pdbx_description
1 polymer ?
#
loop_
_entity_poly.entity_id
_entity_poly.type
_entity_poly.pdbx_seq_one_letter_code
_entity_poly.pdbx_strand_id
1 'polypeptide(L)'
;MDPVIAELATQTATVIVQNTASVVASKLQTIKAQKNDRQAVEELTEIINDLVAENAELQSLAQAYKQELVAQQITEDDIRYITKTVIPLLEKFIEASGSSVPTEMLEALEQLLSVETLKVMQLLGFNFKQAIGAPLTSLIASLIENSHSVPKEDLAKTQLETVRLQCNLSAIALDAESFERYQQMMSQ
;
A
#
# COMPACT_ATOMS: atom_id res chain seq x y z
N MET A 1 -11.79 5.86 6.34
CA MET A 1 -12.27 4.84 5.39
C MET A 1 -11.92 5.33 4.02
N ASP A 2 -11.33 4.52 3.14
CA ASP A 2 -11.42 4.85 1.72
C ASP A 2 -12.91 4.70 1.38
N PRO A 3 -13.65 5.79 1.17
CA PRO A 3 -15.11 5.74 1.09
C PRO A 3 -15.54 4.82 -0.05
N VAL A 4 -14.71 4.71 -1.07
CA VAL A 4 -14.86 3.85 -2.24
C VAL A 4 -14.87 2.37 -1.87
N ILE A 5 -13.96 1.89 -1.02
CA ILE A 5 -13.88 0.45 -0.69
C ILE A 5 -15.07 0.02 0.19
N ALA A 6 -15.47 0.87 1.14
CA ALA A 6 -16.62 0.60 1.98
C ALA A 6 -17.93 0.62 1.17
N GLU A 7 -18.09 1.59 0.27
CA GLU A 7 -19.25 1.69 -0.61
C GLU A 7 -19.32 0.53 -1.61
N LEU A 8 -18.20 0.17 -2.24
CA LEU A 8 -18.13 -0.95 -3.18
C LEU A 8 -18.43 -2.29 -2.49
N ALA A 9 -17.95 -2.48 -1.25
CA ALA A 9 -18.27 -3.66 -0.45
C ALA A 9 -19.76 -3.72 -0.09
N THR A 10 -20.37 -2.59 0.32
CA THR A 10 -21.81 -2.54 0.62
C THR A 10 -22.68 -2.74 -0.62
N GLN A 11 -22.29 -2.17 -1.77
CA GLN A 11 -22.98 -2.39 -3.05
C GLN A 11 -22.89 -3.85 -3.48
N THR A 12 -21.71 -4.46 -3.37
CA THR A 12 -21.51 -5.87 -3.75
C THR A 12 -22.34 -6.80 -2.85
N ALA A 13 -22.31 -6.58 -1.53
CA ALA A 13 -23.14 -7.33 -0.58
C ALA A 13 -24.65 -7.12 -0.84
N THR A 14 -25.08 -5.91 -1.17
CA THR A 14 -26.48 -5.59 -1.48
C THR A 14 -26.94 -6.28 -2.77
N VAL A 15 -26.10 -6.28 -3.81
CA VAL A 15 -26.40 -6.94 -5.10
C VAL A 15 -26.47 -8.46 -4.95
N ILE A 16 -25.58 -9.05 -4.14
CA ILE A 16 -25.62 -10.49 -3.82
C ILE A 16 -26.94 -10.81 -3.10
N VAL A 17 -27.23 -10.14 -1.98
CA VAL A 17 -28.45 -10.36 -1.19
C VAL A 17 -29.73 -10.17 -2.01
N GLN A 18 -29.78 -9.15 -2.88
CA GLN A 18 -30.94 -8.92 -3.75
C GLN A 18 -31.12 -10.03 -4.79
N ASN A 19 -30.03 -10.51 -5.41
CA ASN A 19 -30.08 -11.64 -6.33
C ASN A 19 -30.50 -12.93 -5.63
N THR A 20 -29.95 -13.24 -4.46
CA THR A 20 -30.30 -14.44 -3.70
C THR A 20 -31.76 -14.41 -3.26
N ALA A 21 -32.25 -13.28 -2.72
CA ALA A 21 -33.65 -13.14 -2.33
C ALA A 21 -34.60 -13.32 -3.53
N SER A 22 -34.22 -12.83 -4.71
CA SER A 22 -34.98 -13.01 -5.94
C SER A 22 -34.98 -14.46 -6.43
N VAL A 23 -33.83 -15.16 -6.36
CA VAL A 23 -33.69 -16.57 -6.74
C VAL A 23 -34.49 -17.46 -5.79
N VAL A 24 -34.39 -17.24 -4.48
CA VAL A 24 -35.15 -17.97 -3.46
C VAL A 24 -36.65 -17.71 -3.60
N ALA A 25 -37.08 -16.46 -3.82
CA ALA A 25 -38.49 -16.15 -4.03
C ALA A 25 -39.06 -16.80 -5.31
N SER A 26 -38.26 -16.82 -6.39
CA SER A 26 -38.63 -17.46 -7.65
C SER A 26 -38.73 -18.98 -7.51
N LYS A 27 -37.73 -19.63 -6.87
CA LYS A 27 -37.80 -21.07 -6.57
C LYS A 27 -38.98 -21.38 -5.63
N LEU A 28 -39.23 -20.58 -4.59
CA LEU A 28 -40.37 -20.75 -3.69
C LEU A 28 -41.73 -20.62 -4.40
N GLN A 29 -41.87 -19.68 -5.35
CA GLN A 29 -43.05 -19.59 -6.21
C GLN A 29 -43.22 -20.84 -7.08
N THR A 30 -42.12 -21.39 -7.59
CA THR A 30 -42.10 -22.59 -8.44
C THR A 30 -42.53 -23.83 -7.65
N ILE A 31 -42.00 -24.01 -6.44
CA ILE A 31 -42.40 -25.05 -5.49
C ILE A 31 -43.90 -24.96 -5.16
N LYS A 32 -44.38 -23.74 -4.89
CA LYS A 32 -45.79 -23.49 -4.56
C LYS A 32 -46.73 -23.77 -5.74
N ALA A 33 -46.24 -23.67 -6.98
CA ALA A 33 -46.98 -23.97 -8.20
C ALA A 33 -47.04 -25.48 -8.51
N GLN A 34 -46.01 -26.26 -8.15
CA GLN A 34 -45.91 -27.69 -8.50
C GLN A 34 -46.78 -28.63 -7.65
N LYS A 35 -47.30 -28.19 -6.48
CA LYS A 35 -48.21 -28.97 -5.57
C LYS A 35 -47.73 -30.41 -5.22
N ASN A 36 -46.44 -30.70 -5.36
CA ASN A 36 -45.88 -32.04 -5.12
C ASN A 36 -44.96 -32.01 -3.91
N ASP A 37 -45.44 -32.51 -2.77
CA ASP A 37 -44.78 -32.37 -1.47
C ASP A 37 -43.38 -32.99 -1.42
N ARG A 38 -43.11 -34.01 -2.25
CA ARG A 38 -41.80 -34.70 -2.27
C ARG A 38 -40.73 -33.88 -3.01
N GLN A 39 -41.09 -33.27 -4.13
CA GLN A 39 -40.20 -32.34 -4.87
C GLN A 39 -40.01 -31.04 -4.11
N ALA A 40 -41.05 -30.55 -3.42
CA ALA A 40 -40.96 -29.35 -2.59
C ALA A 40 -39.90 -29.48 -1.49
N VAL A 41 -39.79 -30.63 -0.83
CA VAL A 41 -38.78 -30.88 0.21
C VAL A 41 -37.36 -30.91 -0.38
N GLU A 42 -37.19 -31.46 -1.57
CA GLU A 42 -35.89 -31.56 -2.25
C GLU A 42 -35.39 -30.16 -2.68
N GLU A 43 -36.25 -29.36 -3.30
CA GLU A 43 -35.93 -27.98 -3.70
C GLU A 43 -35.74 -27.04 -2.49
N LEU A 44 -36.50 -27.21 -1.40
CA LEU A 44 -36.27 -26.46 -0.15
C LEU A 44 -34.93 -26.83 0.50
N THR A 45 -34.53 -28.11 0.43
CA THR A 45 -33.23 -28.56 0.95
C THR A 45 -32.08 -27.97 0.13
N GLU A 46 -32.24 -27.86 -1.19
CA GLU A 46 -31.29 -27.18 -2.08
C GLU A 46 -31.17 -25.69 -1.70
N ILE A 47 -32.30 -24.98 -1.55
CA ILE A 47 -32.32 -23.58 -1.11
C ILE A 47 -31.61 -23.39 0.24
N ILE A 48 -31.85 -24.29 1.20
CA ILE A 48 -31.20 -24.23 2.52
C ILE A 48 -29.68 -24.41 2.37
N ASN A 49 -29.23 -25.35 1.55
CA ASN A 49 -27.81 -25.59 1.33
C ASN A 49 -27.13 -24.40 0.63
N ASP A 50 -27.78 -23.79 -0.36
CA ASP A 50 -27.30 -22.59 -1.03
C ASP A 50 -27.15 -21.43 -0.03
N LEU A 51 -28.16 -21.21 0.83
CA LEU A 51 -28.14 -20.17 1.85
C LEU A 51 -27.05 -20.39 2.91
N VAL A 52 -26.82 -21.66 3.30
CA VAL A 52 -25.77 -22.04 4.25
C VAL A 52 -24.39 -21.82 3.64
N ALA A 53 -24.19 -22.16 2.37
CA ALA A 53 -22.95 -21.92 1.65
C ALA A 53 -22.64 -20.42 1.54
N GLU A 54 -23.61 -19.61 1.12
CA GLU A 54 -23.45 -18.15 1.06
C GLU A 54 -23.18 -17.53 2.44
N ASN A 55 -23.81 -18.04 3.51
CA ASN A 55 -23.54 -17.54 4.86
C ASN A 55 -22.08 -17.79 5.26
N ALA A 56 -21.54 -18.98 4.94
CA ALA A 56 -20.14 -19.32 5.20
C ALA A 56 -19.18 -18.42 4.39
N GLU A 57 -19.50 -18.12 3.14
CA GLU A 57 -18.73 -17.19 2.31
C GLU A 57 -18.75 -15.76 2.87
N LEU A 58 -19.92 -15.26 3.27
CA LEU A 58 -20.05 -13.94 3.90
C LEU A 58 -19.29 -13.86 5.22
N GLN A 59 -19.33 -14.91 6.03
CA GLN A 59 -18.55 -14.98 7.28
C GLN A 59 -17.04 -14.99 7.00
N SER A 60 -16.59 -15.74 5.99
CA SER A 60 -15.19 -15.76 5.56
C SER A 60 -14.73 -14.38 5.10
N LEU A 61 -15.52 -13.73 4.23
CA LEU A 61 -15.25 -12.39 3.73
C LEU A 61 -15.22 -11.36 4.88
N ALA A 62 -16.18 -11.40 5.80
CA ALA A 62 -16.20 -10.53 6.97
C ALA A 62 -14.99 -10.76 7.89
N GLN A 63 -14.54 -12.00 8.04
CA GLN A 63 -13.36 -12.34 8.83
C GLN A 63 -12.07 -11.84 8.17
N ALA A 64 -11.93 -11.98 6.85
CA ALA A 64 -10.82 -11.44 6.08
C ALA A 64 -10.77 -9.90 6.19
N TYR A 65 -11.92 -9.22 6.04
CA TYR A 65 -12.01 -7.78 6.26
C TYR A 65 -11.66 -7.37 7.68
N LYS A 66 -12.13 -8.12 8.69
CA LYS A 66 -11.77 -7.86 10.08
C LYS A 66 -10.27 -8.00 10.30
N GLN A 67 -9.62 -9.00 9.72
CA GLN A 67 -8.16 -9.16 9.83
C GLN A 67 -7.41 -8.01 9.19
N GLU A 68 -7.85 -7.55 8.03
CA GLU A 68 -7.22 -6.42 7.33
C GLU A 68 -7.43 -5.09 8.08
N LEU A 69 -8.56 -4.91 8.76
CA LEU A 69 -8.83 -3.76 9.61
C LEU A 69 -8.12 -3.82 10.97
N VAL A 70 -8.08 -5.00 11.61
CA VAL A 70 -7.35 -5.20 12.87
C VAL A 70 -5.86 -4.99 12.66
N ALA A 71 -5.32 -5.37 11.50
CA ALA A 71 -3.94 -5.06 11.14
C ALA A 71 -3.68 -3.55 11.01
N GLN A 72 -4.69 -2.71 10.85
CA GLN A 72 -4.54 -1.25 10.74
C GLN A 72 -4.73 -0.51 12.07
N GLN A 73 -5.34 -1.14 13.08
CA GLN A 73 -5.53 -0.55 14.40
C GLN A 73 -4.34 -0.85 15.31
N ILE A 74 -3.75 0.21 15.88
CA ILE A 74 -2.74 0.08 16.92
C ILE A 74 -3.49 -0.18 18.25
N THR A 75 -3.07 -1.17 19.03
CA THR A 75 -3.69 -1.42 20.34
C THR A 75 -3.28 -0.36 21.35
N GLU A 76 -4.04 -0.16 22.43
CA GLU A 76 -3.69 0.82 23.46
C GLU A 76 -2.30 0.57 24.08
N ASP A 77 -1.93 -0.70 24.24
CA ASP A 77 -0.62 -1.08 24.77
C ASP A 77 0.50 -0.75 23.78
N ASP A 78 0.25 -0.94 22.48
CA ASP A 78 1.20 -0.55 21.43
C ASP A 78 1.37 0.97 21.36
N ILE A 79 0.28 1.75 21.47
CA ILE A 79 0.37 3.22 21.54
C ILE A 79 1.23 3.64 22.74
N ARG A 80 0.99 3.03 23.91
CA ARG A 80 1.75 3.33 25.13
C ARG A 80 3.23 2.97 24.97
N TYR A 81 3.54 1.88 24.29
CA TYR A 81 4.91 1.47 23.97
C TYR A 81 5.59 2.44 23.00
N ILE A 82 4.88 2.85 21.94
CA ILE A 82 5.36 3.82 20.95
C ILE A 82 5.67 5.15 21.63
N THR A 83 4.74 5.73 22.40
CA THR A 83 4.96 7.02 23.09
C THR A 83 6.17 6.95 24.03
N LYS A 84 6.32 5.87 24.81
CA LYS A 84 7.44 5.71 25.75
C LYS A 84 8.79 5.45 25.07
N THR A 85 8.80 4.96 23.84
CA THR A 85 10.03 4.55 23.14
C THR A 85 10.47 5.59 22.12
N VAL A 86 9.53 6.24 21.43
CA VAL A 86 9.80 7.20 20.36
C VAL A 86 10.33 8.51 20.92
N ILE A 87 9.78 9.02 22.03
CA ILE A 87 10.26 10.29 22.64
C ILE A 87 11.75 10.18 23.02
N PRO A 88 12.20 9.17 23.78
CA PRO A 88 13.63 9.04 24.13
C PRO A 88 14.53 8.73 22.93
N LEU A 89 14.02 8.04 21.90
CA LEU A 89 14.79 7.80 20.68
C LEU A 89 15.02 9.11 19.91
N LEU A 90 13.99 9.96 19.86
CA LEU A 90 14.04 11.23 19.16
C LEU A 90 15.01 12.20 19.84
N GLU A 91 14.96 12.28 21.17
CA GLU A 91 15.94 13.03 21.98
C GLU A 91 17.37 12.60 21.66
N LYS A 92 17.65 11.28 21.73
CA LYS A 92 18.97 10.72 21.40
C LYS A 92 19.41 10.98 19.96
N PHE A 93 18.47 10.95 19.01
CA PHE A 93 18.78 11.22 17.61
C PHE A 93 19.12 12.68 17.39
N ILE A 94 18.41 13.61 18.03
CA ILE A 94 18.67 15.05 17.97
C ILE A 94 20.03 15.37 18.61
N GLU A 95 20.31 14.79 19.79
CA GLU A 95 21.61 14.88 20.46
C GLU A 95 22.74 14.36 19.58
N ALA A 96 22.55 13.21 18.92
CA ALA A 96 23.55 12.61 18.02
C ALA A 96 23.73 13.40 16.70
N SER A 97 22.67 14.05 16.22
CA SER A 97 22.66 14.87 14.99
C SER A 97 23.32 16.25 15.18
N GLY A 98 23.66 16.64 16.43
CA GLY A 98 24.26 17.94 16.75
C GLY A 98 23.37 19.13 16.37
N SER A 99 22.08 18.88 16.11
CA SER A 99 21.12 19.88 15.64
C SER A 99 20.39 20.48 16.83
N SER A 100 20.44 21.82 16.98
CA SER A 100 19.66 22.54 17.98
C SER A 100 18.20 22.64 17.54
N VAL A 101 17.44 21.56 17.70
CA VAL A 101 15.99 21.61 17.56
C VAL A 101 15.44 22.50 18.68
N PRO A 102 14.61 23.52 18.37
CA PRO A 102 13.99 24.35 19.41
C PRO A 102 13.20 23.49 20.39
N THR A 103 13.41 23.68 21.69
CA THR A 103 12.75 22.92 22.75
C THR A 103 11.22 22.97 22.64
N GLU A 104 10.69 24.12 22.19
CA GLU A 104 9.26 24.33 21.90
C GLU A 104 8.70 23.37 20.84
N MET A 105 9.50 23.03 19.82
CA MET A 105 9.10 22.08 18.78
C MET A 105 9.11 20.65 19.31
N LEU A 106 10.01 20.34 20.25
CA LEU A 106 10.05 19.05 20.92
C LEU A 106 8.81 18.86 21.80
N GLU A 107 8.46 19.86 22.60
CA GLU A 107 7.26 19.87 23.46
C GLU A 107 5.97 19.74 22.63
N ALA A 108 5.88 20.43 21.49
CA ALA A 108 4.75 20.29 20.58
C ALA A 108 4.64 18.87 20.01
N LEU A 109 5.77 18.22 19.72
CA LEU A 109 5.79 16.84 19.24
C LEU A 109 5.38 15.85 20.33
N GLU A 110 5.81 16.07 21.58
CA GLU A 110 5.41 15.26 22.74
C GLU A 110 3.90 15.33 22.98
N GLN A 111 3.30 16.52 22.85
CA GLN A 111 1.85 16.69 22.96
C GLN A 111 1.10 15.93 21.86
N LEU A 112 1.64 15.92 20.63
CA LEU A 112 1.07 15.17 19.51
C LEU A 112 1.23 13.64 19.66
N LEU A 113 2.33 13.20 20.25
CA LEU A 113 2.65 11.79 20.51
C LEU A 113 2.05 11.26 21.81
N SER A 114 1.26 12.07 22.53
CA SER A 114 0.55 11.62 23.73
C SER A 114 -0.46 10.52 23.40
N VAL A 115 -0.67 9.61 24.37
CA VAL A 115 -1.54 8.44 24.20
C VAL A 115 -2.97 8.88 23.86
N GLU A 116 -3.45 9.93 24.51
CA GLU A 116 -4.77 10.50 24.33
C GLU A 116 -4.93 11.09 22.91
N THR A 117 -3.97 11.87 22.42
CA THR A 117 -4.02 12.43 21.06
C THR A 117 -3.99 11.35 20.00
N LEU A 118 -3.10 10.36 20.15
CA LEU A 118 -3.01 9.24 19.20
C LEU A 118 -4.30 8.41 19.17
N LYS A 119 -4.93 8.18 20.33
CA LYS A 119 -6.25 7.51 20.41
C LYS A 119 -7.34 8.33 19.72
N VAL A 120 -7.37 9.66 19.91
CA VAL A 120 -8.34 10.53 19.24
C VAL A 120 -8.14 10.48 17.72
N MET A 121 -6.89 10.54 17.25
CA MET A 121 -6.59 10.39 15.82
C MET A 121 -7.01 9.04 15.28
N GLN A 122 -6.82 7.95 16.04
CA GLN A 122 -7.28 6.61 15.66
C GLN A 122 -8.81 6.53 15.57
N LEU A 123 -9.53 7.12 16.52
CA LEU A 123 -11.00 7.19 16.51
C LEU A 123 -11.54 8.02 15.34
N LEU A 124 -10.80 9.05 14.94
CA LEU A 124 -11.09 9.83 13.72
C LEU A 124 -10.75 9.06 12.42
N GLY A 125 -10.16 7.87 12.53
CA GLY A 125 -9.84 7.01 11.39
C GLY A 125 -8.47 7.28 10.75
N PHE A 126 -7.54 7.89 11.49
CA PHE A 126 -6.18 8.10 11.01
C PHE A 126 -5.44 6.76 10.84
N ASN A 127 -4.87 6.53 9.65
CA ASN A 127 -4.12 5.31 9.34
C ASN A 127 -2.62 5.53 9.56
N PHE A 128 -2.11 5.13 10.73
CA PHE A 128 -0.70 5.31 11.10
C PHE A 128 0.28 4.51 10.22
N LYS A 129 -0.11 3.33 9.73
CA LYS A 129 0.74 2.54 8.83
C LYS A 129 0.98 3.25 7.51
N GLN A 130 -0.06 3.84 6.93
CA GLN A 130 0.05 4.57 5.68
C GLN A 130 0.66 5.97 5.85
N ALA A 131 0.27 6.69 6.90
CA ALA A 131 0.69 8.08 7.10
C ALA A 131 2.12 8.21 7.63
N ILE A 132 2.62 7.22 8.38
CA ILE A 132 3.95 7.28 9.01
C ILE A 132 4.82 6.09 8.57
N GLY A 133 4.28 4.87 8.64
CA GLY A 133 5.04 3.64 8.34
C GLY A 133 5.55 3.57 6.90
N ALA A 134 4.68 3.82 5.91
CA ALA A 134 5.06 3.77 4.50
C ALA A 134 6.09 4.84 4.11
N PRO A 135 5.93 6.13 4.49
CA PRO A 135 6.97 7.14 4.28
C PRO A 135 8.31 6.79 4.92
N LEU A 136 8.32 6.30 6.17
CA LEU A 136 9.55 5.89 6.83
C LEU A 136 10.23 4.71 6.11
N THR A 137 9.45 3.74 5.66
CA THR A 137 9.95 2.59 4.91
C THR A 137 10.57 3.05 3.59
N SER A 138 9.90 3.95 2.87
CA SER A 138 10.43 4.53 1.63
C SER A 138 11.72 5.30 1.88
N LEU A 139 11.79 6.09 2.95
CA LEU A 139 12.97 6.89 3.28
C LEU A 139 14.17 6.00 3.61
N ILE A 140 13.97 4.96 4.43
CA ILE A 140 15.01 3.99 4.76
C ILE A 140 15.46 3.22 3.51
N ALA A 141 14.52 2.78 2.66
CA ALA A 141 14.84 2.13 1.40
C ALA A 141 15.72 3.03 0.51
N SER A 142 15.33 4.30 0.35
CA SER A 142 16.12 5.27 -0.42
C SER A 142 17.50 5.56 0.21
N LEU A 143 17.62 5.56 1.54
CA LEU A 143 18.90 5.73 2.21
C LEU A 143 19.83 4.53 1.98
N ILE A 144 19.29 3.30 2.04
CA ILE A 144 20.04 2.07 1.78
C ILE A 144 20.46 2.02 0.31
N GLU A 145 19.56 2.33 -0.62
CA GLU A 145 19.85 2.36 -2.06
C GLU A 145 20.93 3.41 -2.40
N ASN A 146 20.85 4.62 -1.84
CA ASN A 146 21.88 5.64 -2.04
C ASN A 146 23.20 5.31 -1.32
N SER A 147 23.18 4.47 -0.28
CA SER A 147 24.39 4.00 0.40
C SER A 147 25.11 2.89 -0.38
N HIS A 148 24.42 2.22 -1.31
CA HIS A 148 24.97 1.15 -2.15
C HIS A 148 25.03 1.49 -3.64
N SER A 149 24.48 2.63 -4.07
CA SER A 149 24.63 3.08 -5.45
C SER A 149 26.09 3.44 -5.71
N VAL A 150 26.68 2.78 -6.72
CA VAL A 150 27.90 3.22 -7.42
C VAL A 150 27.94 4.76 -7.43
N PRO A 151 29.06 5.41 -7.07
CA PRO A 151 29.12 6.85 -6.94
C PRO A 151 28.46 7.50 -8.15
N LYS A 152 27.51 8.42 -7.94
CA LYS A 152 26.91 9.21 -9.03
C LYS A 152 27.99 9.89 -9.90
N GLU A 153 29.19 10.03 -9.36
CA GLU A 153 30.41 10.41 -10.05
C GLU A 153 30.78 9.50 -11.21
N ASP A 154 30.61 8.17 -11.11
CA ASP A 154 30.96 7.23 -12.19
C ASP A 154 29.90 7.21 -13.29
N LEU A 155 28.61 7.42 -12.95
CA LEU A 155 27.57 7.62 -13.97
C LEU A 155 27.77 8.95 -14.71
N ALA A 156 28.10 10.02 -13.99
CA ALA A 156 28.41 11.32 -14.58
C ALA A 156 29.69 11.27 -15.43
N LYS A 157 30.73 10.55 -14.99
CA LYS A 157 31.96 10.30 -15.78
C LYS A 157 31.66 9.49 -17.04
N THR A 158 30.87 8.43 -16.93
CA THR A 158 30.46 7.64 -18.10
C THR A 158 29.68 8.48 -19.10
N GLN A 159 28.74 9.31 -18.63
CA GLN A 159 28.00 10.23 -19.51
C GLN A 159 28.93 11.29 -20.14
N LEU A 160 29.84 11.88 -19.38
CA LEU A 160 30.81 12.85 -19.89
C LEU A 160 31.74 12.23 -20.95
N GLU A 161 32.19 11.00 -20.74
CA GLU A 161 33.03 10.26 -21.69
C GLU A 161 32.26 9.95 -22.98
N THR A 162 30.98 9.57 -22.91
CA THR A 162 30.16 9.36 -24.11
C THR A 162 29.96 10.65 -24.91
N VAL A 163 29.72 11.78 -24.25
CA VAL A 163 29.59 13.09 -24.91
C VAL A 163 30.93 13.51 -25.54
N ARG A 164 32.05 13.29 -24.84
CA ARG A 164 33.39 13.61 -25.36
C ARG A 164 33.72 12.78 -26.59
N LEU A 165 33.37 11.49 -26.60
CA LEU A 165 33.51 10.63 -27.77
C LEU A 165 32.68 11.14 -28.95
N GLN A 166 31.43 11.56 -28.73
CA GLN A 166 30.57 12.14 -29.78
C GLN A 166 31.16 13.44 -30.36
N CYS A 167 31.67 14.33 -29.50
CA CYS A 167 32.36 15.54 -29.97
C CYS A 167 33.60 15.20 -30.80
N ASN A 168 34.42 14.25 -30.36
CA ASN A 168 35.61 13.81 -31.11
C ASN A 168 35.24 13.21 -32.47
N LEU A 169 34.19 12.37 -32.55
CA LEU A 169 33.69 11.83 -33.82
C LEU A 169 33.19 12.93 -34.75
N SER A 170 32.47 13.93 -34.22
CA SER A 170 32.03 15.08 -35.02
C SER A 170 33.20 15.93 -35.53
N ALA A 171 34.28 16.06 -34.74
CA ALA A 171 35.48 16.78 -35.13
C ALA A 171 36.26 16.03 -36.22
N ILE A 172 36.35 14.70 -36.12
CA ILE A 172 36.94 13.85 -37.16
C ILE A 172 36.13 13.93 -38.46
N ALA A 173 34.79 14.02 -38.38
CA ALA A 173 33.92 14.14 -39.55
C ALA A 173 34.02 15.50 -40.27
N LEU A 174 34.51 16.55 -39.60
CA LEU A 174 34.70 17.89 -40.18
C LEU A 174 36.04 18.03 -40.91
N ASP A 175 37.02 17.16 -40.65
CA ASP A 175 38.35 17.16 -41.26
C ASP A 175 38.53 15.98 -42.23
N ALA A 176 38.64 16.28 -43.52
CA ALA A 176 38.61 15.29 -44.60
C ALA A 176 39.76 14.26 -44.51
N GLU A 177 40.96 14.67 -44.12
CA GLU A 177 42.10 13.75 -43.98
C GLU A 177 41.97 12.84 -42.76
N SER A 178 41.40 13.34 -41.67
CA SER A 178 41.22 12.57 -40.43
C SER A 178 40.09 11.55 -40.56
N PHE A 179 39.05 11.86 -41.34
CA PHE A 179 37.98 10.93 -41.67
C PHE A 179 38.48 9.75 -42.53
N GLU A 180 39.30 10.00 -43.55
CA GLU A 180 39.89 8.93 -44.38
C GLU A 180 40.79 8.00 -43.56
N ARG A 181 41.61 8.54 -42.65
CA ARG A 181 42.45 7.76 -41.72
C ARG A 181 41.60 6.89 -40.77
N TYR A 182 40.51 7.44 -40.25
CA TYR A 182 39.58 6.68 -39.40
C TYR A 182 38.88 5.56 -40.17
N GLN A 183 38.46 5.81 -41.42
CA GLN A 183 37.82 4.82 -42.27
C GLN A 183 38.75 3.65 -42.62
N GLN A 184 40.05 3.93 -42.86
CA GLN A 184 41.06 2.89 -43.07
C GLN A 184 41.33 2.04 -41.82
N MET A 185 41.22 2.63 -40.62
CA MET A 185 41.40 1.93 -39.35
C MET A 185 40.23 1.00 -39.01
N MET A 186 39.00 1.37 -39.41
CA MET A 186 37.79 0.57 -39.22
C MET A 186 37.60 -0.54 -40.28
N SER A 187 38.39 -0.53 -41.36
CA SER A 187 38.35 -1.52 -42.44
C SER A 187 39.40 -2.63 -42.35
N GLN A 188 40.15 -2.71 -41.24
CA GLN A 188 41.06 -3.83 -40.93
C GLN A 188 40.37 -4.88 -40.06
#